data_AF-A0AAY4D071-F1
#
_entry.id   AF-A0AAY4D071-F1
#
_cell.length_a   1.000
_cell.length_b   1.000
_cell.length_c   1.000
_cell.angle_alpha   90.00
_cell.angle_beta   90.00
_cell.angle_gamma   90.00
#
_symmetry.space_group_name_H-M   'P 1'
#
loop_
_entity.id
_entity.type
_entity.pdbx_description
1 polymer ?
#
loop_
_entity_poly.entity_id
_entity_poly.type
_entity_poly.pdbx_seq_one_letter_code
_entity_poly.pdbx_strand_id
1 'polypeptide(L)'
;MELIRRECSLHDHSVLKGFLHTSDAQLDKLQKDAKTAEEAFSNVVNYFGETVRTTPPSVFFPVFVRFIKAYKDAVEENEQRKKQEEAAREKLLAQEAKQQDPKVQAQKKRQQQQELIAELRRRQAKDHRPVYEGKDGTIEDIITGGTAAVVVSRSTATCPAPSPPSPPPFLLIRLFSFARV
;
A
#
# COMPACT_ATOMS: atom_id res chain seq x y z
N MET A 1 36.65 5.99 42.34
CA MET A 1 37.55 5.12 43.14
C MET A 1 37.97 5.77 44.46
N GLU A 2 37.22 6.77 44.98
CA GLU A 2 37.54 7.51 46.21
C GLU A 2 37.89 6.62 47.41
N LEU A 3 37.11 5.55 47.63
CA LEU A 3 37.30 4.69 48.80
C LEU A 3 38.67 3.98 48.78
N ILE A 4 39.08 3.47 47.61
CA ILE A 4 40.36 2.80 47.43
C ILE A 4 41.51 3.80 47.55
N ARG A 5 41.35 5.01 47.00
CA ARG A 5 42.34 6.10 47.16
C ARG A 5 42.51 6.48 48.63
N ARG A 6 41.40 6.59 49.36
CA ARG A 6 41.38 6.93 50.80
C ARG A 6 42.10 5.85 51.62
N GLU A 7 41.76 4.58 51.41
CA GLU A 7 42.37 3.47 52.17
C GLU A 7 43.88 3.37 51.91
N CYS A 8 44.31 3.53 50.66
CA CYS A 8 45.71 3.53 50.25
C CYS A 8 46.51 4.74 50.79
N SER A 9 45.82 5.82 51.18
CA SER A 9 46.46 7.01 51.78
C SER A 9 46.65 6.86 53.30
N LEU A 10 45.78 6.09 53.96
CA LEU A 10 45.84 5.83 55.40
C LEU A 10 46.81 4.69 55.72
N HIS A 11 46.89 3.69 54.85
CA HIS A 11 47.72 2.51 55.02
C HIS A 11 48.59 2.27 53.77
N ASP A 12 49.86 1.91 53.95
CA ASP A 12 50.75 1.62 52.84
C ASP A 12 50.48 0.23 52.24
N HIS A 13 49.60 0.19 51.25
CA HIS A 13 49.19 -1.03 50.55
C HIS A 13 49.75 -1.07 49.12
N SER A 14 50.88 -1.76 48.94
CA SER A 14 51.56 -1.89 47.63
C SER A 14 50.65 -2.42 46.51
N VAL A 15 49.79 -3.39 46.82
CA VAL A 15 48.83 -3.96 45.87
C VAL A 15 47.77 -2.94 45.44
N LEU A 16 47.24 -2.16 46.39
CA LEU A 16 46.26 -1.11 46.09
C LEU A 16 46.88 0.02 45.27
N LYS A 17 48.14 0.38 45.54
CA LYS A 17 48.90 1.36 44.72
C LYS A 17 49.06 0.89 43.28
N GLY A 18 49.46 -0.37 43.08
CA GLY A 18 49.60 -0.96 41.75
C GLY A 18 48.27 -0.98 40.99
N PHE A 19 47.19 -1.42 41.65
CA PHE A 19 45.85 -1.41 41.08
C PHE A 19 45.37 -0.01 40.70
N LEU A 20 45.59 0.97 41.59
CA LEU A 20 45.21 2.36 41.35
C LEU A 20 45.93 2.88 40.10
N HIS A 21 47.25 2.69 40.02
CA HIS A 21 48.06 3.15 38.89
C HIS A 21 47.58 2.59 37.54
N THR A 22 47.24 1.30 37.47
CA THR A 22 46.74 0.69 36.24
C THR A 22 45.31 1.10 35.90
N SER A 23 44.45 1.27 36.90
CA SER A 23 43.01 1.46 36.70
C SER A 23 42.60 2.93 36.57
N ASP A 24 43.41 3.88 37.07
CA ASP A 24 43.01 5.30 37.12
C ASP A 24 42.78 5.88 35.74
N ALA A 25 43.72 5.65 34.81
CA ALA A 25 43.58 6.12 33.43
C ALA A 25 42.36 5.53 32.72
N GLN A 26 42.02 4.26 33.01
CA GLN A 26 40.83 3.60 32.46
C GLN A 26 39.55 4.21 33.02
N LEU A 27 39.51 4.50 34.33
CA LEU A 27 38.38 5.16 34.98
C LEU A 27 38.17 6.57 34.43
N ASP A 28 39.24 7.36 34.30
CA ASP A 28 39.19 8.72 33.76
C ASP A 28 38.66 8.72 32.32
N LYS A 29 39.13 7.77 31.50
CA LYS A 29 38.61 7.58 30.13
C LYS A 29 37.12 7.23 30.16
N LEU A 30 36.71 6.28 31.00
CA LEU A 30 35.31 5.87 31.09
C LEU A 30 34.40 7.01 31.53
N GLN A 31 34.84 7.86 32.47
CA GLN A 31 34.09 9.04 32.91
C GLN A 31 33.95 10.07 31.80
N LYS A 32 35.01 10.31 31.02
CA LYS A 32 34.96 11.20 29.85
C LYS A 32 34.00 10.65 28.79
N ASP A 33 34.12 9.36 28.46
CA ASP A 33 33.26 8.71 27.47
C ASP A 33 31.78 8.73 27.91
N ALA A 34 31.50 8.48 29.20
CA ALA A 34 30.14 8.56 29.74
C ALA A 34 29.55 9.97 29.61
N LYS A 35 30.31 11.00 29.97
CA LYS A 35 29.88 12.40 29.85
C LYS A 35 29.65 12.78 28.39
N THR A 36 30.54 12.41 27.48
CA THR A 36 30.39 12.66 26.05
C THR A 36 29.17 11.92 25.48
N ALA A 37 28.90 10.68 25.91
CA ALA A 37 27.72 9.94 25.50
C ALA A 37 26.41 10.59 25.98
N GLU A 38 26.37 11.08 27.22
CA GLU A 38 25.22 11.81 27.78
C GLU A 38 24.96 13.11 27.01
N GLU A 39 26.01 13.88 26.71
CA GLU A 39 25.93 15.11 25.92
C GLU A 39 25.48 14.82 24.47
N ALA A 40 26.03 13.79 23.83
CA ALA A 40 25.64 13.39 22.48
C ALA A 40 24.16 12.98 22.41
N PHE A 41 23.69 12.18 23.37
CA PHE A 41 22.28 11.82 23.46
C PHE A 41 21.39 13.06 23.66
N SER A 42 21.79 13.95 24.57
CA SER A 42 21.06 15.20 24.84
C SER A 42 20.92 16.09 23.61
N ASN A 43 22.00 16.24 22.85
CA ASN A 43 21.98 17.02 21.61
C ASN A 43 21.01 16.44 20.58
N VAL A 44 21.02 15.13 20.39
CA VAL A 44 20.16 14.46 19.42
C VAL A 44 18.68 14.52 19.84
N VAL A 45 18.36 14.25 21.10
CA VAL A 45 16.97 14.31 21.60
C VAL A 45 16.40 15.73 21.48
N ASN A 46 17.19 16.74 21.87
CA ASN A 46 16.79 18.15 21.73
C ASN A 46 16.67 18.58 20.25
N TYR A 47 17.53 18.06 19.37
CA TYR A 47 17.46 18.34 17.94
C TYR A 47 16.14 17.86 17.31
N PHE A 48 15.63 16.71 17.76
CA PHE A 48 14.31 16.19 17.33
C PHE A 48 13.12 16.85 18.07
N GLY A 49 13.37 17.85 18.92
CA GLY A 49 12.33 18.60 19.63
C GLY A 49 11.79 17.90 20.87
N GLU A 50 12.44 16.85 21.34
CA GLU A 50 12.10 16.13 22.56
C GLU A 50 12.98 16.59 23.74
N THR A 51 12.70 16.11 24.96
CA THR A 51 13.55 16.37 26.13
C THR A 51 14.08 15.08 26.74
N VAL A 52 15.37 15.07 27.05
CA VAL A 52 16.04 13.94 27.72
C VAL A 52 15.43 13.55 29.06
N ARG A 53 14.66 14.46 29.69
CA ARG A 53 13.96 14.16 30.95
C ARG A 53 12.79 13.20 30.75
N THR A 54 12.11 13.25 29.61
CA THR A 54 10.89 12.46 29.35
C THR A 54 11.12 11.36 28.32
N THR A 55 12.22 11.44 27.57
CA THR A 55 12.53 10.49 26.50
C THR A 55 13.84 9.77 26.79
N PRO A 56 13.80 8.61 27.47
CA PRO A 56 14.98 7.79 27.64
C PRO A 56 15.37 7.10 26.32
N PRO A 57 16.62 6.63 26.17
CA PRO A 57 17.10 5.93 24.98
C PRO A 57 16.20 4.77 24.53
N SER A 58 15.61 4.04 25.49
CA SER A 58 14.71 2.92 25.26
C SER A 58 13.40 3.30 24.56
N VAL A 59 13.01 4.58 24.59
CA VAL A 59 11.83 5.11 23.89
C VAL A 59 12.25 5.84 22.61
N PHE A 60 13.35 6.58 22.65
CA PHE A 60 13.85 7.38 21.52
C PHE A 60 14.30 6.51 20.33
N PHE A 61 15.24 5.59 20.54
CA PHE A 61 15.86 4.85 19.44
C PHE A 61 14.92 3.89 18.69
N PRO A 62 13.96 3.19 19.33
CA PRO A 62 13.02 2.33 18.62
C PRO A 62 12.18 3.05 17.57
N VAL A 63 12.02 4.38 17.65
CA VAL A 63 11.36 5.17 16.59
C VAL A 63 12.10 4.99 15.26
N PHE A 64 13.42 5.17 15.26
CA PHE A 64 14.25 4.99 14.06
C PHE A 64 14.33 3.53 13.63
N VAL A 65 14.43 2.59 14.57
CA VAL A 65 14.46 1.15 14.23
C VAL A 65 13.19 0.73 13.48
N ARG A 66 12.01 1.16 13.98
CA ARG A 66 10.73 0.89 13.31
C ARG A 66 10.65 1.59 11.96
N PHE A 67 11.06 2.86 11.89
CA PHE A 67 11.05 3.62 10.65
C PHE A 67 11.94 2.99 9.57
N ILE A 68 13.19 2.65 9.90
CA ILE A 68 14.15 2.05 8.96
C ILE A 68 13.62 0.71 8.45
N LYS A 69 13.07 -0.13 9.34
CA LYS A 69 12.46 -1.41 8.93
C LYS A 69 11.30 -1.18 7.97
N ALA A 70 10.33 -0.36 8.36
CA ALA A 70 9.16 -0.07 7.53
C ALA A 70 9.55 0.56 6.18
N TYR A 71 10.57 1.42 6.16
CA TYR A 71 11.10 2.02 4.94
C TYR A 71 11.68 0.96 4.00
N LYS A 72 12.51 0.04 4.51
CA LYS A 72 13.08 -1.05 3.71
C LYS A 72 11.99 -1.97 3.15
N ASP A 73 11.03 -2.36 4.00
CA ASP A 73 9.90 -3.19 3.61
C ASP A 73 9.08 -2.50 2.49
N ALA A 74 8.81 -1.19 2.63
CA ALA A 74 8.07 -0.42 1.63
C ALA A 74 8.83 -0.22 0.31
N VAL A 75 10.16 -0.08 0.35
CA VAL A 75 10.99 -0.02 -0.85
C VAL A 75 10.89 -1.33 -1.63
N GLU A 76 11.04 -2.47 -0.94
CA GLU A 76 10.92 -3.78 -1.56
C GLU A 76 9.51 -4.03 -2.12
N GLU A 77 8.46 -3.69 -1.37
CA GLU A 77 7.07 -3.83 -1.83
C GLU A 77 6.81 -2.97 -3.08
N ASN A 78 7.31 -1.73 -3.12
CA ASN A 78 7.16 -0.85 -4.28
C ASN A 78 7.87 -1.41 -5.53
N GLU A 79 9.07 -1.99 -5.37
CA GLU A 79 9.78 -2.64 -6.48
C GLU A 79 9.02 -3.86 -7.00
N GLN A 80 8.50 -4.69 -6.09
CA GLN A 80 7.69 -5.86 -6.45
C GLN A 80 6.40 -5.45 -7.17
N ARG A 81 5.71 -4.42 -6.67
CA ARG A 81 4.49 -3.88 -7.27
C ARG A 81 4.74 -3.38 -8.69
N LYS A 82 5.83 -2.64 -8.90
CA LYS A 82 6.23 -2.14 -10.22
C LYS A 82 6.48 -3.30 -11.20
N LYS A 83 7.19 -4.35 -10.76
CA LYS A 83 7.45 -5.53 -11.59
C LYS A 83 6.18 -6.32 -11.93
N GLN A 84 5.26 -6.45 -10.97
CA GLN A 84 3.98 -7.12 -11.19
C GLN A 84 3.10 -6.34 -12.16
N GLU A 85 3.08 -5.01 -12.07
CA GLU A 85 2.36 -4.13 -12.99
C GLU A 85 2.92 -4.25 -14.42
N GLU A 86 4.24 -4.23 -14.58
CA GLU A 86 4.91 -4.43 -15.87
C GLU A 86 4.57 -5.81 -16.49
N ALA A 87 4.66 -6.88 -15.70
CA ALA A 87 4.32 -8.23 -16.16
C ALA A 87 2.82 -8.38 -16.50
N ALA A 88 1.93 -7.72 -15.75
CA ALA A 88 0.50 -7.71 -16.06
C ALA A 88 0.20 -6.95 -17.35
N ARG A 89 0.86 -5.80 -17.56
CA ARG A 89 0.75 -4.99 -18.78
C ARG A 89 1.26 -5.75 -20.01
N GLU A 90 2.38 -6.46 -19.89
CA GLU A 90 2.92 -7.29 -20.97
C GLU A 90 1.96 -8.43 -21.34
N LYS A 91 1.35 -9.10 -20.35
CA LYS A 91 0.35 -10.14 -20.61
C LYS A 91 -0.89 -9.63 -21.33
N LEU A 92 -1.35 -8.42 -21.00
CA LEU A 92 -2.46 -7.77 -21.70
C LEU A 92 -2.09 -7.46 -23.16
N LEU A 93 -0.93 -6.87 -23.41
CA LEU A 93 -0.43 -6.60 -24.76
C LEU A 93 -0.27 -7.90 -25.58
N ALA A 94 0.25 -8.96 -24.97
CA ALA A 94 0.37 -10.26 -25.62
C ALA A 94 -0.99 -10.91 -25.93
N GLN A 95 -2.00 -10.75 -25.07
CA GLN A 95 -3.38 -11.19 -25.35
C GLN A 95 -4.02 -10.38 -26.48
N GLU A 96 -3.77 -9.07 -26.53
CA GLU A 96 -4.28 -8.21 -27.59
C GLU A 96 -3.66 -8.59 -28.96
N ALA A 97 -2.34 -8.83 -28.99
CA ALA A 97 -1.64 -9.31 -30.18
C ALA A 97 -2.18 -10.68 -30.67
N LYS A 98 -2.47 -11.61 -29.74
CA LYS A 98 -3.08 -12.92 -30.10
C LYS A 98 -4.52 -12.79 -30.61
N GLN A 99 -5.26 -11.76 -30.20
CA GLN A 99 -6.61 -11.47 -30.71
C GLN A 99 -6.61 -10.75 -32.07
N GLN A 100 -5.50 -10.12 -32.45
CA GLN A 100 -5.33 -9.54 -33.79
C GLN A 100 -4.87 -10.55 -34.85
N ASP A 101 -4.49 -11.78 -34.47
CA ASP A 101 -4.19 -12.83 -35.44
C ASP A 101 -5.46 -13.17 -36.26
N PRO A 102 -5.44 -13.03 -37.60
CA PRO A 102 -6.60 -13.27 -38.45
C PRO A 102 -7.21 -14.67 -38.27
N LYS A 103 -6.38 -15.67 -37.92
CA LYS A 103 -6.82 -17.05 -37.69
C LYS A 103 -7.65 -17.19 -36.41
N VAL A 104 -7.30 -16.45 -35.36
CA VAL A 104 -8.02 -16.47 -34.07
C VAL A 104 -9.34 -15.70 -34.16
N GLN A 105 -9.37 -14.58 -34.90
CA GLN A 105 -10.64 -13.87 -35.18
C GLN A 105 -11.62 -14.72 -35.98
N ALA A 106 -11.13 -15.44 -36.99
CA ALA A 106 -11.95 -16.37 -37.77
C ALA A 106 -12.51 -17.51 -36.90
N GLN A 107 -11.70 -18.06 -35.98
CA GLN A 107 -12.13 -19.09 -35.05
C GLN A 107 -13.17 -18.60 -34.04
N LYS A 108 -13.04 -17.36 -33.52
CA LYS A 108 -14.00 -16.74 -32.60
C LYS A 108 -15.35 -16.46 -33.29
N LYS A 109 -15.33 -15.96 -34.53
CA LYS A 109 -16.55 -15.83 -35.36
C LYS A 109 -17.23 -17.17 -35.61
N ARG A 110 -16.44 -18.22 -35.88
CA ARG A 110 -16.96 -19.59 -36.10
C ARG A 110 -17.62 -20.17 -34.85
N GLN A 111 -17.04 -19.94 -33.67
CA GLN A 111 -17.64 -20.35 -32.39
C GLN A 111 -18.94 -19.60 -32.11
N GLN A 112 -18.98 -18.27 -32.28
CA GLN A 112 -20.21 -17.49 -32.16
C GLN A 112 -21.31 -17.97 -33.12
N GLN A 113 -20.92 -18.31 -34.36
CA GLN A 113 -21.86 -18.85 -35.34
C GLN A 113 -22.41 -20.23 -34.91
N GLN A 114 -21.56 -21.08 -34.31
CA GLN A 114 -21.97 -22.37 -33.76
C GLN A 114 -22.90 -22.23 -32.55
N GLU A 115 -22.67 -21.26 -31.66
CA GLU A 115 -23.57 -20.96 -30.54
C GLU A 115 -24.94 -20.45 -31.03
N LEU A 116 -24.96 -19.58 -32.04
CA LEU A 116 -26.19 -19.12 -32.69
C LEU A 116 -26.97 -20.27 -33.33
N ILE A 117 -26.28 -21.19 -34.01
CA ILE A 117 -26.89 -22.39 -34.60
C ILE A 117 -27.44 -23.31 -33.50
N ALA A 118 -26.72 -23.49 -32.40
CA ALA A 118 -27.15 -24.32 -31.28
C ALA A 118 -28.39 -23.72 -30.58
N GLU A 119 -28.42 -22.41 -30.38
CA GLU A 119 -29.56 -21.68 -29.81
C GLU A 119 -30.78 -21.74 -30.76
N LEU A 120 -30.58 -21.55 -32.07
CA LEU A 120 -31.63 -21.72 -33.07
C LEU A 120 -32.17 -23.15 -33.10
N ARG A 121 -31.30 -24.17 -33.03
CA ARG A 121 -31.72 -25.58 -32.93
C ARG A 121 -32.47 -25.87 -31.64
N ARG A 122 -32.08 -25.26 -30.52
CA ARG A 122 -32.76 -25.40 -29.22
C ARG A 122 -34.15 -24.75 -29.24
N ARG A 123 -34.31 -23.62 -29.96
CA ARG A 123 -35.59 -22.95 -30.17
C ARG A 123 -36.48 -23.72 -31.15
N GLN A 124 -35.94 -24.18 -32.28
CA GLN A 124 -36.67 -24.98 -33.26
C GLN A 124 -37.11 -26.36 -32.71
N ALA A 125 -36.33 -26.96 -31.80
CA ALA A 125 -36.73 -28.19 -31.11
C ALA A 125 -37.89 -27.99 -30.11
N LYS A 126 -38.16 -26.75 -29.67
CA LYS A 126 -39.34 -26.41 -28.86
C LYS A 126 -40.58 -26.05 -29.69
N ASP A 127 -40.39 -25.59 -30.93
CA ASP A 127 -41.47 -25.13 -31.81
C ASP A 127 -42.07 -26.22 -32.72
N HIS A 128 -41.47 -27.41 -32.83
CA HIS A 128 -42.10 -28.51 -33.56
C HIS A 128 -43.15 -29.24 -32.70
N ARG A 129 -44.18 -28.51 -32.27
CA ARG A 129 -45.47 -29.08 -31.83
C ARG A 129 -46.43 -29.04 -33.04
N PRO A 130 -46.86 -30.17 -33.61
CA PRO A 130 -47.88 -30.18 -34.64
C PRO A 130 -49.27 -30.13 -34.00
N VAL A 131 -49.89 -28.95 -33.90
CA VAL A 131 -51.27 -28.72 -33.42
C VAL A 131 -51.72 -27.35 -33.97
N TYR A 132 -52.89 -27.04 -34.53
CA TYR A 132 -54.07 -27.70 -35.10
C TYR A 132 -54.87 -26.54 -35.75
N GLU A 133 -55.55 -26.75 -36.89
CA GLU A 133 -56.40 -25.72 -37.52
C GLU A 133 -57.61 -25.35 -36.64
N GLY A 134 -57.94 -24.06 -36.52
CA GLY A 134 -59.27 -23.66 -36.04
C GLY A 134 -59.37 -22.24 -35.50
N LYS A 135 -59.92 -21.35 -36.34
CA LYS A 135 -60.99 -20.36 -36.03
C LYS A 135 -60.92 -19.64 -34.67
N ASP A 136 -60.61 -18.33 -34.70
CA ASP A 136 -61.49 -17.24 -34.23
C ASP A 136 -60.74 -15.89 -34.09
N GLY A 137 -60.99 -14.97 -35.04
CA GLY A 137 -61.50 -13.61 -34.76
C GLY A 137 -60.73 -12.52 -33.98
N THR A 138 -59.48 -12.67 -33.53
CA THR A 138 -58.82 -11.60 -32.73
C THR A 138 -58.13 -10.48 -33.55
N ILE A 139 -58.09 -10.60 -34.88
CA ILE A 139 -57.40 -9.64 -35.77
C ILE A 139 -58.16 -8.31 -35.95
N GLU A 140 -59.45 -8.26 -35.61
CA GLU A 140 -60.28 -7.07 -35.82
C GLU A 140 -60.19 -6.02 -34.69
N ASP A 141 -59.53 -6.33 -33.56
CA ASP A 141 -59.44 -5.42 -32.39
C ASP A 141 -58.17 -4.55 -32.36
N ILE A 142 -57.18 -4.83 -33.22
CA ILE A 142 -55.89 -4.12 -33.23
C ILE A 142 -55.95 -2.86 -34.12
N ILE A 143 -56.92 -2.77 -35.03
CA ILE A 143 -56.90 -1.80 -36.14
C ILE A 143 -57.49 -0.41 -35.75
N THR A 144 -58.03 -0.20 -34.54
CA THR A 144 -58.78 1.04 -34.20
C THR A 144 -58.18 1.93 -33.09
N GLY A 145 -56.95 1.70 -32.62
CA GLY A 145 -56.35 2.50 -31.54
C GLY A 145 -55.26 3.49 -31.98
N GLY A 146 -55.64 4.64 -32.57
CA GLY A 146 -54.70 5.69 -32.98
C GLY A 146 -54.25 6.66 -31.86
N THR A 147 -53.11 7.31 -32.12
CA THR A 147 -52.63 8.61 -31.58
C THR A 147 -51.87 8.63 -30.24
N ALA A 148 -50.56 8.98 -30.29
CA ALA A 148 -50.02 10.27 -29.82
C ALA A 148 -48.48 10.26 -29.63
N ALA A 149 -47.84 11.28 -30.24
CA ALA A 149 -46.64 12.03 -29.80
C ALA A 149 -45.41 11.24 -29.28
N VAL A 150 -44.29 11.16 -30.02
CA VAL A 150 -43.25 12.21 -30.12
C VAL A 150 -42.97 12.88 -28.78
N VAL A 151 -41.77 12.67 -28.22
CA VAL A 151 -40.76 13.73 -27.99
C VAL A 151 -39.47 13.07 -27.47
N VAL A 152 -38.42 13.28 -28.25
CA VAL A 152 -36.99 13.13 -27.94
C VAL A 152 -36.58 14.26 -26.98
N SER A 153 -35.72 14.00 -26.00
CA SER A 153 -34.75 15.00 -25.51
C SER A 153 -33.57 14.37 -24.76
N ARG A 154 -32.38 14.57 -25.34
CA ARG A 154 -31.03 14.41 -24.76
C ARG A 154 -30.65 15.68 -23.99
N SER A 155 -29.94 15.57 -22.88
CA SER A 155 -29.03 16.60 -22.32
C SER A 155 -28.08 15.90 -21.33
N THR A 156 -26.80 15.63 -21.60
CA THR A 156 -25.56 16.44 -21.61
C THR A 156 -25.18 17.17 -20.30
N ALA A 157 -24.04 16.73 -19.74
CA ALA A 157 -23.03 17.46 -18.96
C ALA A 157 -23.43 17.88 -17.52
N THR A 158 -22.58 17.98 -16.50
CA THR A 158 -21.13 18.24 -16.40
C THR A 158 -20.68 17.87 -14.97
N CYS A 159 -19.51 17.26 -14.79
CA CYS A 159 -18.87 17.09 -13.46
C CYS A 159 -18.07 18.35 -13.09
N PRO A 160 -18.03 18.77 -11.81
CA PRO A 160 -16.92 19.57 -11.28
C PRO A 160 -16.00 18.72 -10.41
N ALA A 161 -14.70 18.83 -10.66
CA ALA A 161 -13.62 18.26 -9.88
C ALA A 161 -13.42 19.02 -8.54
N PRO A 162 -13.00 18.36 -7.45
CA PRO A 162 -12.58 19.05 -6.24
C PRO A 162 -11.09 19.46 -6.31
N SER A 163 -10.79 20.64 -5.78
CA SER A 163 -9.45 21.23 -5.64
C SER A 163 -8.63 20.58 -4.51
N PRO A 164 -7.28 20.63 -4.57
CA PRO A 164 -6.40 20.05 -3.55
C PRO A 164 -6.22 20.99 -2.34
N PRO A 165 -6.09 20.48 -1.11
CA PRO A 165 -5.64 21.29 0.02
C PRO A 165 -4.11 21.42 0.05
N SER A 166 -3.63 22.63 0.33
CA SER A 166 -2.23 22.95 0.62
C SER A 166 -1.80 22.46 2.02
N PRO A 167 -0.49 22.18 2.25
CA PRO A 167 -0.01 21.59 3.51
C PRO A 167 0.41 22.64 4.55
N PRO A 168 0.17 22.42 5.86
CA PRO A 168 0.87 23.15 6.92
C PRO A 168 2.07 22.37 7.49
N PRO A 169 3.05 23.07 8.09
CA PRO A 169 4.37 22.52 8.40
C PRO A 169 4.42 21.96 9.81
N PHE A 170 4.31 20.64 9.99
CA PHE A 170 4.72 19.97 11.22
C PHE A 170 5.31 18.59 10.90
N LEU A 171 6.63 18.56 10.82
CA LEU A 171 7.43 17.34 10.78
C LEU A 171 7.16 16.49 12.04
N LEU A 172 6.99 15.19 11.82
CA LEU A 172 7.13 14.07 12.77
C LEU A 172 5.97 13.63 13.69
N ILE A 173 4.77 14.21 13.66
CA ILE A 173 3.60 13.61 14.38
C ILE A 173 2.58 12.92 13.44
N ARG A 174 2.74 13.04 12.11
CA ARG A 174 1.81 12.47 11.12
C ARG A 174 2.30 11.20 10.40
N LEU A 175 3.37 10.55 10.87
CA LEU A 175 3.88 9.31 10.25
C LEU A 175 3.21 8.01 10.77
N PHE A 176 2.36 8.07 11.80
CA PHE A 176 1.73 6.87 12.39
C PHE A 176 0.29 6.57 11.94
N SER A 177 -0.30 7.38 11.05
CA SER A 177 -1.70 7.17 10.61
C SER A 177 -1.84 6.60 9.19
N PHE A 178 -0.75 6.32 8.47
CA PHE A 178 -0.82 5.90 7.06
C PHE A 178 -0.42 4.44 6.78
N ALA A 179 -0.06 3.65 7.81
CA ALA A 179 0.31 2.24 7.64
C ALA A 179 -0.84 1.26 7.95
N ARG A 180 -2.09 1.67 7.69
CA ARG A 180 -3.26 0.76 7.76
C ARG A 180 -4.34 1.16 6.75
N VAL A 181 -4.00 1.09 5.47
CA VAL A 181 -4.94 0.84 4.36
C VAL A 181 -4.24 -0.07 3.38
#